data_AF-A0A1Z4RSX1-F1
#
_entry.id   AF-A0A1Z4RSX1-F1
#
_cell.length_a   1.000
_cell.length_b   1.000
_cell.length_c   1.000
_cell.angle_alpha   90.00
_cell.angle_beta   90.00
_cell.angle_gamma   90.00
#
_symmetry.space_group_name_H-M   'P 1'
#
loop_
_entity.id
_entity.type
_entity.pdbx_description
1 polymer ?
#
loop_
_entity_poly.entity_id
_entity_poly.type
_entity_poly.pdbx_seq_one_letter_code
_entity_poly.pdbx_strand_id
1 'polypeptide(L)'
;MTGADLFGASLISASLSDAILRDANLFSANLTWTACHRTDFTGATLNHMNASSASFTNATLNFFEYAILIFANFERAVGKLSLRSQSNLLWNTTMPDGTVEKGPYIRN
;
A
#
# COMPACT_ATOMS: atom_id res chain seq x y z
N MET A 1 14.57 9.09 1.57
CA MET A 1 14.96 8.79 2.96
C MET A 1 14.98 7.28 3.11
N THR A 2 16.14 6.68 3.35
CA THR A 2 16.25 5.22 3.54
C THR A 2 16.20 4.91 5.04
N GLY A 3 15.51 3.85 5.46
CA GLY A 3 15.45 3.41 6.87
C GLY A 3 14.66 4.33 7.80
N ALA A 4 13.71 5.11 7.28
CA ALA A 4 12.88 5.98 8.12
C ALA A 4 11.98 5.15 9.04
N ASP A 5 11.90 5.53 10.32
CA ASP A 5 10.92 4.94 11.24
C ASP A 5 9.62 5.73 11.20
N LEU A 6 8.59 5.12 10.63
CA LEU A 6 7.24 5.65 10.47
C LEU A 6 6.21 4.68 11.09
N PHE A 7 6.63 3.91 12.11
CA PHE A 7 5.75 3.00 12.83
C PHE A 7 4.49 3.72 13.33
N GLY A 8 3.32 3.25 12.91
CA GLY A 8 2.04 3.82 13.31
C GLY A 8 1.81 5.27 12.85
N ALA A 9 2.63 5.80 11.94
CA ALA A 9 2.54 7.19 11.52
C ALA A 9 1.20 7.50 10.84
N SER A 10 0.65 8.68 11.13
CA SER A 10 -0.49 9.23 10.39
C SER A 10 0.02 10.03 9.20
N LEU A 11 -0.23 9.52 7.99
CA LEU A 11 0.16 10.12 6.72
C LEU A 11 -1.07 10.43 5.86
N ILE A 12 -2.22 10.63 6.51
CA ILE A 12 -3.51 10.88 5.88
C ILE A 12 -3.40 12.08 4.93
N SER A 13 -3.82 11.89 3.67
CA SER A 13 -3.77 12.90 2.61
C SER A 13 -2.37 13.46 2.30
N ALA A 14 -1.29 12.82 2.78
CA ALA A 14 0.06 13.26 2.46
C ALA A 14 0.40 13.02 0.98
N SER A 15 1.35 13.79 0.46
CA SER A 15 1.98 13.53 -0.83
C SER A 15 3.35 12.89 -0.62
N LEU A 16 3.47 11.62 -0.98
CA LEU A 16 4.71 10.82 -1.00
C LEU A 16 5.13 10.45 -2.43
N SER A 17 4.50 11.11 -3.40
CA SER A 17 4.79 11.05 -4.83
C SER A 17 6.29 11.12 -5.10
N ASP A 18 6.84 10.18 -5.87
CA ASP A 18 8.27 10.10 -6.20
C ASP A 18 9.23 9.96 -4.99
N ALA A 19 8.70 9.73 -3.78
CA ALA A 19 9.55 9.58 -2.60
C ALA A 19 10.35 8.27 -2.65
N ILE A 20 11.53 8.31 -2.03
CA ILE A 20 12.36 7.13 -1.77
C ILE A 20 12.13 6.77 -0.30
N LEU A 21 11.48 5.65 -0.03
CA LEU A 21 11.17 5.11 1.30
C LEU A 21 11.74 3.69 1.47
N ARG A 22 12.92 3.45 0.91
CA ARG A 22 13.57 2.14 1.01
C ARG A 22 13.86 1.79 2.46
N ASP A 23 13.65 0.54 2.83
CA ASP A 23 13.90 0.01 4.17
C ASP A 23 13.14 0.74 5.29
N ALA A 24 12.14 1.56 4.97
CA ALA A 24 11.37 2.30 5.96
C ALA A 24 10.41 1.38 6.72
N ASN A 25 10.22 1.65 8.01
CA ASN A 25 9.24 0.97 8.83
C ASN A 25 7.90 1.71 8.77
N LEU A 26 6.93 1.22 8.01
CA LEU A 26 5.55 1.75 7.95
C LEU A 26 4.55 0.78 8.58
N PHE A 27 5.00 -0.08 9.50
CA PHE A 27 4.11 -1.00 10.20
C PHE A 27 2.97 -0.23 10.88
N SER A 28 1.72 -0.65 10.66
CA SER A 28 0.51 0.01 11.18
C SER A 28 0.32 1.48 10.77
N ALA A 29 1.03 1.97 9.75
CA ALA A 29 0.86 3.35 9.29
C ALA A 29 -0.52 3.58 8.67
N ASN A 30 -1.05 4.80 8.83
CA ASN A 30 -2.28 5.24 8.20
C ASN A 30 -1.96 6.07 6.94
N LEU A 31 -2.13 5.45 5.78
CA LEU A 31 -1.95 5.98 4.43
C LEU A 31 -3.29 6.34 3.75
N THR A 32 -4.35 6.59 4.53
CA THR A 32 -5.66 6.90 3.94
C THR A 32 -5.56 8.17 3.07
N TRP A 33 -6.04 8.11 1.83
CA TRP A 33 -5.97 9.21 0.84
C TRP A 33 -4.54 9.67 0.46
N THR A 34 -3.50 8.91 0.81
CA THR A 34 -2.12 9.30 0.51
C THR A 34 -1.80 9.10 -0.98
N ALA A 35 -1.09 10.05 -1.57
CA ALA A 35 -0.53 9.92 -2.91
C ALA A 35 0.87 9.29 -2.83
N CYS A 36 0.99 8.02 -3.21
CA CYS A 36 2.22 7.23 -3.23
C CYS A 36 2.63 6.84 -4.67
N HIS A 37 2.28 7.66 -5.66
CA HIS A 37 2.56 7.33 -7.05
C HIS A 37 4.06 7.40 -7.32
N ARG A 38 4.60 6.38 -8.01
CA ARG A 38 6.04 6.21 -8.29
C ARG A 38 6.94 6.16 -7.04
N THR A 39 6.39 5.94 -5.85
CA THR A 39 7.18 5.81 -4.63
C THR A 39 7.95 4.49 -4.61
N ASP A 40 9.21 4.54 -4.15
CA ASP A 40 10.05 3.35 -3.98
C ASP A 40 10.00 2.87 -2.52
N PHE A 41 9.25 1.80 -2.28
CA PHE A 41 9.14 1.13 -0.98
C PHE A 41 10.05 -0.12 -0.88
N THR A 42 11.10 -0.27 -1.69
CA THR A 42 12.00 -1.45 -1.65
C THR A 42 12.54 -1.71 -0.24
N GLY A 43 12.35 -2.90 0.32
CA GLY A 43 12.72 -3.25 1.69
C GLY A 43 11.81 -2.68 2.81
N ALA A 44 10.83 -1.82 2.49
CA ALA A 44 9.95 -1.24 3.50
C ALA A 44 8.98 -2.26 4.10
N THR A 45 8.67 -2.11 5.39
CA THR A 45 7.66 -2.91 6.10
C THR A 45 6.32 -2.19 6.05
N LEU A 46 5.30 -2.80 5.42
CA LEU A 46 3.97 -2.19 5.19
C LEU A 46 2.83 -2.98 5.85
N ASN A 47 3.15 -3.98 6.68
CA ASN A 47 2.15 -4.81 7.34
C ASN A 47 1.23 -3.95 8.22
N HIS A 48 -0.04 -4.36 8.32
CA HIS A 48 -1.07 -3.66 9.11
C HIS A 48 -1.41 -2.22 8.64
N MET A 49 -0.92 -1.78 7.48
CA MET A 49 -1.24 -0.43 7.00
C MET A 49 -2.73 -0.27 6.68
N ASN A 50 -3.26 0.93 6.92
CA ASN A 50 -4.52 1.34 6.32
C ASN A 50 -4.23 2.23 5.11
N ALA A 51 -4.47 1.73 3.91
CA ALA A 51 -4.25 2.45 2.67
C ALA A 51 -5.55 2.74 1.92
N SER A 52 -6.64 2.95 2.67
CA SER A 52 -7.94 3.23 2.08
C SER A 52 -7.88 4.47 1.18
N SER A 53 -8.35 4.33 -0.06
CA SER A 53 -8.32 5.37 -1.09
C SER A 53 -6.91 5.90 -1.44
N ALA A 54 -5.84 5.19 -1.06
CA ALA A 54 -4.48 5.57 -1.42
C ALA A 54 -4.17 5.24 -2.89
N SER A 55 -3.24 5.98 -3.49
CA SER A 55 -2.76 5.72 -4.84
C SER A 55 -1.30 5.27 -4.84
N PHE A 56 -1.05 4.01 -5.20
CA PHE A 56 0.27 3.40 -5.37
C PHE A 56 0.60 3.19 -6.85
N THR A 57 0.05 4.00 -7.74
CA THR A 57 0.24 3.79 -9.18
C THR A 57 1.71 3.88 -9.55
N ASN A 58 2.20 2.89 -10.30
CA ASN A 58 3.62 2.75 -10.65
C ASN A 58 4.59 2.68 -9.46
N ALA A 59 4.13 2.42 -8.23
CA ALA A 59 5.01 2.25 -7.08
C ALA A 59 5.72 0.90 -7.10
N THR A 60 6.89 0.82 -6.48
CA THR A 60 7.57 -0.46 -6.20
C THR A 60 7.33 -0.84 -4.76
N LEU A 61 6.68 -1.98 -4.50
CA LEU A 61 6.41 -2.46 -3.14
C LEU A 61 6.95 -3.87 -2.90
N ASN A 62 6.95 -4.27 -1.63
CA ASN A 62 7.29 -5.62 -1.20
C ASN A 62 6.05 -6.36 -0.71
N PHE A 63 6.29 -7.55 -0.19
CA PHE A 63 5.28 -8.35 0.49
C PHE A 63 4.73 -7.59 1.71
N PHE A 64 3.42 -7.63 1.90
CA PHE A 64 2.72 -7.07 3.06
C PHE A 64 1.43 -7.83 3.36
N GLU A 65 1.05 -7.91 4.62
CA GLU A 65 -0.19 -8.57 5.04
C GLU A 65 -0.93 -7.73 6.08
N TYR A 66 -2.19 -8.11 6.34
CA TYR A 66 -3.08 -7.45 7.29
C TYR A 66 -3.42 -6.00 6.91
N ALA A 67 -3.32 -5.65 5.62
CA ALA A 67 -3.57 -4.30 5.13
C ALA A 67 -5.05 -4.06 4.79
N ILE A 68 -5.50 -2.82 4.95
CA ILE A 68 -6.81 -2.35 4.46
C ILE A 68 -6.59 -1.60 3.14
N LEU A 69 -7.18 -2.10 2.05
CA LEU A 69 -6.92 -1.66 0.68
C LEU A 69 -8.19 -1.15 -0.03
N ILE A 70 -9.21 -0.77 0.74
CA ILE A 70 -10.51 -0.34 0.23
C ILE A 70 -10.30 0.90 -0.67
N PHE A 71 -10.77 0.87 -1.92
CA PHE A 71 -10.59 1.94 -2.91
C PHE A 71 -9.13 2.27 -3.27
N ALA A 72 -8.16 1.48 -2.82
CA ALA A 72 -6.76 1.71 -3.13
C ALA A 72 -6.47 1.40 -4.61
N ASN A 73 -5.54 2.15 -5.22
CA ASN A 73 -5.14 1.95 -6.60
C ASN A 73 -3.70 1.46 -6.70
N PHE A 74 -3.51 0.23 -7.17
CA PHE A 74 -2.19 -0.38 -7.43
C PHE A 74 -1.88 -0.52 -8.92
N GLU A 75 -2.61 0.16 -9.81
CA GLU A 75 -2.37 0.09 -11.26
C GLU A 75 -0.89 0.31 -11.59
N ARG A 76 -0.31 -0.65 -12.33
CA ARG A 76 1.10 -0.68 -12.73
C ARG A 76 2.11 -0.73 -11.57
N ALA A 77 1.67 -0.95 -10.34
CA ALA A 77 2.57 -1.22 -9.22
C ALA A 77 3.32 -2.54 -9.46
N VAL A 78 4.58 -2.61 -9.04
CA VAL A 78 5.45 -3.77 -9.26
C VAL A 78 6.03 -4.28 -7.94
N GLY A 79 6.53 -5.52 -7.96
CA GLY A 79 7.21 -6.16 -6.83
C GLY A 79 6.51 -7.41 -6.33
N LYS A 80 6.88 -7.88 -5.13
CA LYS A 80 6.33 -9.09 -4.50
C LYS A 80 5.01 -8.79 -3.80
N LEU A 81 3.99 -8.45 -4.56
CA LEU A 81 2.70 -8.01 -4.03
C LEU A 81 1.87 -9.19 -3.52
N SER A 82 1.35 -9.06 -2.31
CA SER A 82 0.44 -10.01 -1.66
C SER A 82 -0.98 -9.46 -1.56
N LEU A 83 -1.39 -8.62 -2.52
CA LEU A 83 -2.71 -7.95 -2.55
C LEU A 83 -3.87 -8.91 -2.28
N ARG A 84 -3.82 -10.11 -2.89
CA ARG A 84 -4.85 -11.15 -2.79
C ARG A 84 -4.67 -12.12 -1.60
N SER A 85 -3.75 -11.83 -0.67
CA SER A 85 -3.63 -12.60 0.58
C SER A 85 -4.94 -12.54 1.36
N GLN A 86 -5.32 -13.65 1.98
CA GLN A 86 -6.54 -13.78 2.78
C GLN A 86 -6.58 -12.80 3.97
N SER A 87 -5.40 -12.36 4.40
CA SER A 87 -5.22 -11.41 5.50
C SER A 87 -5.49 -9.95 5.10
N ASN A 88 -5.54 -9.63 3.81
CA ASN A 88 -5.76 -8.26 3.35
C ASN A 88 -7.26 -8.01 3.08
N LEU A 89 -7.75 -6.85 3.52
CA LEU A 89 -9.12 -6.42 3.22
C LEU A 89 -9.14 -5.63 1.91
N LEU A 90 -9.71 -6.23 0.88
CA LEU A 90 -9.95 -5.62 -0.42
C LEU A 90 -11.40 -5.16 -0.52
N TRP A 91 -11.65 -4.01 -1.15
CA TRP A 91 -12.97 -3.60 -1.63
C TRP A 91 -12.79 -2.53 -2.70
N ASN A 92 -13.22 -2.80 -3.93
CA ASN A 92 -13.09 -1.87 -5.06
C ASN A 92 -11.64 -1.38 -5.23
N THR A 93 -10.71 -2.32 -5.11
CA THR A 93 -9.25 -2.10 -5.18
C THR A 93 -8.80 -2.33 -6.62
N THR A 94 -8.10 -1.36 -7.21
CA THR A 94 -7.50 -1.52 -8.53
C THR A 94 -6.19 -2.30 -8.43
N MET A 95 -6.08 -3.37 -9.20
CA MET A 95 -4.95 -4.28 -9.26
C MET A 95 -3.86 -3.77 -10.21
N PRO A 96 -2.63 -4.33 -10.16
CA PRO A 96 -1.53 -3.94 -11.05
C PRO A 96 -1.83 -4.00 -12.54
N ASP A 97 -2.68 -4.93 -12.98
CA ASP A 97 -3.12 -5.09 -14.37
C ASP A 97 -4.28 -4.16 -14.75
N GLY A 98 -4.74 -3.30 -13.84
CA GLY A 98 -5.86 -2.39 -14.04
C GLY A 98 -7.23 -3.01 -13.75
N THR A 99 -7.32 -4.31 -13.45
CA THR A 99 -8.58 -4.93 -13.03
C THR A 99 -9.02 -4.43 -11.66
N VAL A 100 -10.32 -4.48 -11.37
CA VAL A 100 -10.85 -4.03 -10.07
C VAL A 100 -11.43 -5.22 -9.30
N GLU A 101 -10.90 -5.47 -8.11
CA GLU A 101 -11.47 -6.45 -7.19
C GLU A 101 -12.62 -5.82 -6.40
N LYS A 102 -13.82 -6.38 -6.53
CA LYS A 102 -15.05 -5.85 -5.92
C LYS A 102 -15.51 -6.74 -4.76
N GLY A 103 -15.86 -6.11 -3.64
CA GLY A 103 -16.42 -6.77 -2.46
C GLY A 103 -15.40 -7.01 -1.34
N PRO A 104 -15.85 -7.11 -0.08
CA PRO A 104 -14.98 -7.41 1.05
C PRO A 104 -14.50 -8.86 0.97
N TYR A 105 -13.27 -9.06 0.47
CA TYR A 105 -12.64 -10.37 0.49
C TYR A 105 -11.92 -10.59 1.81
N ILE A 106 -12.64 -11.06 2.82
CA ILE A 106 -12.02 -11.79 3.94
C ILE A 106 -12.18 -13.26 3.56
N ARG A 107 -11.18 -13.84 2.90
CA ARG A 107 -11.23 -15.28 2.60
C ARG A 107 -10.92 -16.02 3.90
N ASN A 108 -11.92 -16.68 4.49
CA ASN A 108 -11.75 -17.62 5.59
C ASN A 108 -10.66 -18.65 5.33
#